data_AF-A0A2S5R2R7-F1
#
_entry.id   AF-A0A2S5R2R7-F1
#
_cell.length_a   1.000
_cell.length_b   1.000
_cell.length_c   1.000
_cell.angle_alpha   90.00
_cell.angle_beta   90.00
_cell.angle_gamma   90.00
#
_symmetry.space_group_name_H-M   'P 1'
#
loop_
_entity.id
_entity.type
_entity.pdbx_description
1 polymer ?
#
loop_
_entity_poly.entity_id
_entity_poly.type
_entity_poly.pdbx_seq_one_letter_code
_entity_poly.pdbx_strand_id
1 'polypeptide(L)'
;MADNIDDKVRGLFEVLQKQKEKVEQAEQETKQSWKTKCSISIPTLSPTPINIQTANQSLVLGIGASLLTYQQATAEAAKRLGLEEDVSEYNGASIDDWFADLKKRVAVIGITEKRKSLVELEKRLDAIVSPEQRRQMELEALTKELAL
;
A
#
# COMPACT_ATOMS: atom_id res chain seq x y z
N MET A 1 13.77 5.43 39.66
CA MET A 1 12.94 6.41 38.94
C MET A 1 11.93 5.59 38.15
N ALA A 2 10.71 5.46 38.67
CA ALA A 2 9.64 4.87 37.90
C ALA A 2 9.24 5.92 36.86
N ASP A 3 9.61 5.72 35.59
CA ASP A 3 9.02 6.48 34.49
C ASP A 3 7.52 6.51 34.70
N ASN A 4 6.94 7.71 34.82
CA ASN A 4 5.50 7.85 34.97
C ASN A 4 4.83 7.17 33.77
N ILE A 5 3.83 6.34 34.02
CA ILE A 5 3.06 5.66 32.97
C ILE A 5 2.56 6.71 31.95
N ASP A 6 2.20 7.89 32.41
CA ASP A 6 1.79 9.00 31.55
C ASP A 6 2.90 9.45 30.57
N ASP A 7 4.17 9.49 31.00
CA ASP A 7 5.30 9.85 30.12
C ASP A 7 5.48 8.83 29.00
N LYS A 8 5.31 7.54 29.31
CA LYS A 8 5.35 6.47 28.31
C LYS A 8 4.19 6.56 27.34
N VAL A 9 2.98 6.81 27.84
CA VAL A 9 1.79 6.99 27.01
C VAL A 9 1.96 8.16 26.05
N ARG A 10 2.48 9.30 26.53
CA ARG A 10 2.78 10.47 25.71
C ARG A 10 3.79 10.15 24.61
N GLY A 11 4.91 9.51 24.95
CA GLY A 11 5.91 9.10 23.96
C GLY A 11 5.35 8.15 22.89
N LEU A 12 4.41 7.26 23.26
CA LEU A 12 3.75 6.37 22.31
C LEU A 12 2.79 7.13 21.37
N PHE A 13 2.09 8.16 21.85
CA PHE A 13 1.29 9.03 20.98
C PHE A 13 2.17 9.79 19.98
N GLU A 14 3.31 10.33 20.39
CA GLU A 14 4.23 11.00 19.46
C GLU A 14 4.74 10.05 18.37
N VAL A 15 5.08 8.82 18.73
CA VAL A 15 5.47 7.79 17.77
C VAL A 15 4.31 7.45 16.83
N LEU A 16 3.10 7.31 17.36
CA LEU A 16 1.91 7.01 16.58
C LEU A 16 1.59 8.13 15.58
N GLN A 17 1.70 9.40 15.99
CA GLN A 17 1.51 10.54 15.09
C GLN A 17 2.56 10.57 13.97
N LYS A 18 3.84 10.38 14.29
CA LYS A 18 4.89 10.25 13.27
C LYS A 18 4.64 9.10 12.30
N GLN A 19 4.08 7.99 12.76
CA GLN A 19 3.72 6.87 11.88
C GLN A 19 2.51 7.20 11.00
N LYS A 20 1.50 7.89 11.54
CA LYS A 20 0.35 8.37 10.76
C LYS A 20 0.77 9.34 9.65
N GLU A 21 1.62 10.31 9.96
CA GLU A 21 2.17 11.24 8.98
C GLU A 21 2.91 10.52 7.84
N LYS A 22 3.73 9.51 8.16
CA LYS A 22 4.41 8.68 7.15
C LYS A 22 3.43 7.90 6.27
N VAL A 23 2.38 7.35 6.87
CA VAL A 23 1.33 6.61 6.12
C VAL A 23 0.57 7.58 5.20
N GLU A 24 0.26 8.78 5.66
CA GLU A 24 -0.39 9.81 4.85
C GLU A 24 0.48 10.25 3.67
N GLN A 25 1.78 10.51 3.90
CA GLN A 25 2.72 10.81 2.82
C GLN A 25 2.77 9.69 1.76
N ALA A 26 2.89 8.44 2.20
CA ALA A 26 2.87 7.28 1.30
C ALA A 26 1.52 7.15 0.56
N GLU A 27 0.41 7.47 1.21
CA GLU A 27 -0.93 7.48 0.59
C GLU A 27 -0.99 8.52 -0.54
N GLN A 28 -0.43 9.72 -0.34
CA GLN A 28 -0.36 10.75 -1.39
C GLN A 28 0.45 10.28 -2.60
N GLU A 29 1.57 9.58 -2.39
CA GLU A 29 2.38 9.02 -3.48
C GLU A 29 1.60 8.00 -4.33
N THR A 30 0.69 7.24 -3.71
CA THR A 30 -0.16 6.28 -4.45
C THR A 30 -1.27 6.93 -5.29
N LYS A 31 -1.55 8.23 -5.11
CA LYS A 31 -2.58 8.95 -5.89
C LYS A 31 -2.14 9.31 -7.31
N GLN A 32 -0.88 9.06 -7.67
CA GLN A 32 -0.41 9.19 -9.06
C GLN A 32 -1.30 8.37 -10.00
N SER A 33 -1.31 8.68 -11.30
CA SER A 33 -2.07 7.88 -12.27
C SER A 33 -1.52 6.45 -12.36
N TRP A 34 -2.36 5.52 -12.83
CA TRP A 34 -1.92 4.18 -13.19
C TRP A 34 -1.26 4.22 -14.57
N LYS A 35 -0.31 3.32 -14.84
CA LYS A 35 0.38 3.23 -16.11
C LYS A 35 -0.49 2.58 -17.18
N THR A 36 -1.32 1.63 -16.78
CA THR A 36 -2.23 0.90 -17.66
C THR A 36 -3.68 1.30 -17.42
N LYS A 37 -4.61 0.65 -18.14
CA LYS A 37 -6.06 0.74 -17.88
C LYS A 37 -6.52 -0.06 -16.66
N CYS A 38 -5.59 -0.68 -15.93
CA CYS A 38 -5.81 -1.56 -14.77
C CYS A 38 -6.70 -2.78 -15.03
N SER A 39 -7.09 -3.06 -16.27
CA SER A 39 -7.93 -4.21 -16.65
C SER A 39 -7.08 -5.19 -17.44
N ILE A 40 -6.83 -6.36 -16.84
CA ILE A 40 -5.96 -7.38 -17.42
C ILE A 40 -6.70 -8.72 -17.57
N SER A 41 -6.69 -9.27 -18.78
CA SER A 41 -7.26 -10.57 -19.09
C SER A 41 -6.19 -11.66 -18.97
N ILE A 42 -6.34 -12.56 -17.99
CA ILE A 42 -5.48 -13.74 -17.82
C ILE A 42 -6.38 -14.96 -17.61
N PRO A 43 -6.70 -15.71 -18.69
CA PRO A 43 -7.68 -16.81 -18.65
C PRO A 43 -7.37 -17.90 -17.63
N THR A 44 -6.09 -18.12 -17.32
CA THR A 44 -5.65 -19.11 -16.31
C THR A 44 -5.94 -18.69 -14.87
N LEU A 45 -6.18 -17.40 -14.62
CA LEU A 45 -6.51 -16.86 -13.29
C LEU A 45 -7.99 -16.53 -13.16
N SER A 46 -8.62 -16.02 -14.21
CA SER A 46 -10.01 -15.59 -14.20
C SER A 46 -10.63 -15.68 -15.60
N PRO A 47 -11.91 -16.10 -15.72
CA PRO A 47 -12.62 -16.10 -17.00
C PRO A 47 -12.96 -14.67 -17.49
N THR A 48 -12.93 -13.68 -16.60
CA THR A 48 -13.19 -12.27 -16.92
C THR A 48 -11.96 -11.40 -16.61
N PRO A 49 -11.83 -10.21 -17.24
CA PRO A 49 -10.74 -9.30 -16.95
C PRO A 49 -10.68 -8.91 -15.46
N ILE A 50 -9.47 -8.91 -14.90
CA ILE A 50 -9.20 -8.57 -13.51
C ILE A 50 -8.91 -7.08 -13.41
N ASN A 51 -9.56 -6.39 -12.47
CA ASN A 51 -9.23 -5.01 -12.11
C ASN A 51 -8.10 -4.99 -11.05
N ILE A 52 -6.91 -4.51 -11.43
CA ILE A 52 -5.74 -4.42 -10.55
C ILE A 52 -6.01 -3.51 -9.35
N GLN A 53 -6.84 -2.47 -9.50
CA GLN A 53 -7.11 -1.50 -8.43
C GLN A 53 -7.77 -2.14 -7.20
N THR A 54 -8.51 -3.23 -7.41
CA THR A 54 -9.26 -3.94 -6.37
C THR A 54 -8.73 -5.34 -6.08
N ALA A 55 -7.74 -5.81 -6.84
CA ALA A 55 -7.13 -7.13 -6.65
C ALA A 55 -6.54 -7.28 -5.23
N ASN A 56 -6.70 -8.46 -4.64
CA ASN A 56 -6.05 -8.81 -3.37
C ASN A 56 -4.59 -9.24 -3.60
N GLN A 57 -3.80 -9.37 -2.53
CA GLN A 57 -2.37 -9.67 -2.64
C GLN A 57 -2.08 -10.98 -3.39
N SER A 58 -2.85 -12.03 -3.15
CA SER A 58 -2.70 -13.32 -3.85
C SER A 58 -2.93 -13.18 -5.35
N LEU A 59 -3.94 -12.40 -5.74
CA LEU A 59 -4.26 -12.16 -7.14
C LEU A 59 -3.19 -11.28 -7.82
N VAL A 60 -2.68 -10.26 -7.14
CA VAL A 60 -1.56 -9.41 -7.62
C VAL A 60 -0.32 -10.26 -7.87
N LEU A 61 0.03 -11.16 -6.95
CA LEU A 61 1.13 -12.11 -7.12
C LEU A 61 0.89 -13.05 -8.32
N GLY A 62 -0.33 -13.61 -8.43
CA GLY A 62 -0.73 -14.48 -9.53
C GLY A 62 -0.57 -13.78 -10.88
N ILE A 63 -1.03 -12.54 -11.01
CA ILE A 63 -0.87 -11.74 -12.22
C ILE A 63 0.62 -11.57 -12.56
N GLY A 64 1.45 -11.17 -11.59
CA GLY A 64 2.88 -11.00 -11.80
C GLY A 64 3.58 -12.30 -12.26
N ALA A 65 3.22 -13.44 -11.66
CA ALA A 65 3.75 -14.74 -12.06
C ALA A 65 3.33 -15.12 -13.49
N SER A 66 2.07 -14.86 -13.86
CA SER A 66 1.57 -15.11 -15.21
C SER A 66 2.27 -14.23 -16.25
N LEU A 67 2.53 -12.95 -15.95
CA LEU A 67 3.27 -12.05 -16.84
C LEU A 67 4.71 -12.52 -17.07
N LEU A 68 5.42 -12.93 -16.02
CA LEU A 68 6.78 -13.48 -16.15
C LEU A 68 6.79 -14.77 -16.96
N THR A 69 5.83 -15.65 -16.71
CA THR A 69 5.70 -16.91 -17.43
C THR A 69 5.44 -16.66 -18.91
N TYR A 70 4.52 -15.74 -19.22
CA TYR A 70 4.24 -15.33 -20.60
C TYR A 70 5.48 -14.78 -21.30
N GLN A 71 6.21 -13.88 -20.65
CA GLN A 71 7.42 -13.28 -21.21
C GLN A 71 8.48 -14.34 -21.53
N GLN A 72 8.76 -15.25 -20.59
CA GLN A 72 9.74 -16.31 -20.77
C GLN A 72 9.32 -17.31 -21.86
N ALA A 73 8.07 -17.76 -21.83
CA ALA A 73 7.56 -18.74 -22.78
C ALA A 73 7.51 -18.21 -24.20
N THR A 74 7.07 -16.96 -24.39
CA THR A 74 7.00 -16.33 -25.71
C THR A 74 8.40 -16.05 -26.25
N ALA A 75 9.36 -15.62 -25.43
CA ALA A 75 10.75 -15.43 -25.87
C ALA A 75 11.39 -16.74 -26.34
N GLU A 76 11.16 -17.85 -25.63
CA GLU A 76 11.63 -19.17 -26.04
C GLU A 76 10.92 -19.67 -27.30
N ALA A 77 9.62 -19.42 -27.44
CA ALA A 77 8.85 -19.77 -28.63
C ALA A 77 9.34 -19.01 -29.87
N ALA A 78 9.52 -17.69 -29.76
CA ALA A 78 10.05 -16.85 -30.83
C ALA A 78 11.41 -17.37 -31.32
N LYS A 79 12.32 -17.66 -30.39
CA LYS A 79 13.62 -18.26 -30.72
C LYS A 79 13.50 -19.58 -31.47
N ARG A 80 12.62 -20.48 -31.03
CA ARG A 80 12.41 -21.79 -31.69
C ARG A 80 11.79 -21.69 -33.07
N LEU A 81 10.96 -20.68 -33.28
CA LEU A 81 10.31 -20.40 -34.56
C LEU A 81 11.19 -19.55 -35.49
N GLY A 82 12.34 -19.07 -35.03
CA GLY A 82 13.21 -18.18 -35.81
C GLY A 82 12.61 -16.78 -36.00
N LEU A 83 11.78 -16.33 -35.06
CA LEU A 83 11.16 -15.01 -35.07
C LEU A 83 12.00 -14.01 -34.27
N GLU A 84 12.14 -12.81 -34.80
CA GLU A 84 12.60 -11.63 -34.06
C GLU A 84 11.38 -10.91 -33.47
N GLU A 85 10.80 -11.48 -32.40
CA GLU A 85 9.69 -10.85 -31.68
C GLU A 85 10.18 -10.10 -30.44
N ASP A 86 9.67 -8.88 -30.26
CA ASP A 86 9.78 -8.17 -29.00
C ASP A 86 8.66 -8.63 -28.06
N VAL A 87 9.04 -9.33 -26.99
CA VAL A 87 8.14 -9.91 -25.98
C VAL A 87 7.95 -8.93 -24.81
N SER A 88 7.75 -7.67 -25.14
CA SER A 88 7.68 -6.59 -24.14
C SER A 88 6.25 -6.23 -23.75
N GLU A 89 5.22 -6.72 -24.45
CA GLU A 89 3.83 -6.32 -24.25
C GLU A 89 2.88 -7.46 -23.90
N TYR A 90 1.86 -7.14 -23.10
CA TYR A 90 0.73 -8.01 -22.78
C TYR A 90 -0.55 -7.18 -22.68
N ASN A 91 -1.63 -7.60 -23.32
CA ASN A 91 -2.92 -6.87 -23.30
C ASN A 91 -2.82 -5.36 -23.63
N GLY A 92 -1.92 -5.00 -24.55
CA GLY A 92 -1.76 -3.63 -25.04
C GLY A 92 -1.02 -2.66 -24.10
N ALA A 93 -0.23 -3.18 -23.16
CA ALA A 93 0.71 -2.40 -22.36
C ALA A 93 2.00 -3.20 -22.13
N SER A 94 3.09 -2.50 -21.83
CA SER A 94 4.37 -3.17 -21.55
C SER A 94 4.29 -3.99 -20.27
N ILE A 95 5.07 -5.08 -20.20
CA ILE A 95 5.23 -5.89 -18.97
C ILE A 95 5.70 -5.01 -17.81
N ASP A 96 6.60 -4.05 -18.07
CA ASP A 96 7.10 -3.13 -17.06
C ASP A 96 6.01 -2.19 -16.52
N ASP A 97 5.13 -1.67 -17.38
CA ASP A 97 3.99 -0.85 -16.95
C ASP A 97 3.02 -1.66 -16.10
N TRP A 98 2.78 -2.93 -16.43
CA TRP A 98 2.00 -3.82 -15.57
C TRP A 98 2.67 -4.02 -14.22
N PHE A 99 3.98 -4.25 -14.16
CA PHE A 99 4.70 -4.38 -12.90
C PHE A 99 4.70 -3.10 -12.07
N ALA A 100 4.74 -1.93 -12.70
CA ALA A 100 4.57 -0.66 -12.01
C ALA A 100 3.19 -0.57 -11.33
N ASP A 101 2.13 -0.94 -12.03
CA ASP A 101 0.76 -0.97 -11.48
C ASP A 101 0.60 -2.04 -10.37
N LEU A 102 1.18 -3.23 -10.52
CA LEU A 102 1.15 -4.26 -9.48
C LEU A 102 1.87 -3.79 -8.20
N LYS A 103 3.07 -3.20 -8.33
CA LYS A 103 3.81 -2.64 -7.19
C LYS A 103 3.02 -1.54 -6.49
N LYS A 104 2.38 -0.67 -7.26
CA LYS A 104 1.48 0.35 -6.72
C LYS A 104 0.32 -0.28 -5.95
N ARG A 105 -0.31 -1.33 -6.48
CA ARG A 105 -1.38 -2.03 -5.75
C ARG A 105 -0.89 -2.66 -4.44
N VAL A 106 0.29 -3.28 -4.44
CA VAL A 106 0.91 -3.80 -3.20
C VAL A 106 1.10 -2.68 -2.17
N ALA A 107 1.59 -1.50 -2.60
CA ALA A 107 1.76 -0.35 -1.73
C ALA A 107 0.42 0.10 -1.13
N VAL A 108 -0.65 0.21 -1.94
CA VAL A 108 -1.99 0.57 -1.47
C VAL A 108 -2.53 -0.42 -0.44
N ILE A 109 -2.36 -1.72 -0.66
CA ILE A 109 -2.77 -2.76 0.30
C ILE A 109 -2.01 -2.57 1.62
N GLY A 110 -0.68 -2.44 1.56
CA GLY A 110 0.14 -2.25 2.76
C GLY A 110 -0.17 -0.96 3.53
N ILE A 111 -0.48 0.14 2.84
CA ILE A 111 -0.93 1.40 3.45
C ILE A 111 -2.26 1.19 4.19
N THR A 112 -3.21 0.50 3.57
CA THR A 112 -4.52 0.22 4.16
C THR A 112 -4.40 -0.63 5.43
N GLU A 113 -3.56 -1.67 5.40
CA GLU A 113 -3.29 -2.53 6.56
C GLU A 113 -2.60 -1.76 7.70
N LYS A 114 -1.58 -0.95 7.37
CA LYS A 114 -0.91 -0.09 8.36
C LYS A 114 -1.86 0.90 8.99
N ARG A 115 -2.71 1.56 8.20
CA ARG A 115 -3.72 2.50 8.72
C ARG A 115 -4.68 1.82 9.68
N LYS A 116 -5.17 0.62 9.34
CA LYS A 116 -6.02 -0.18 10.22
C LYS A 116 -5.31 -0.54 11.54
N SER A 117 -4.04 -0.93 11.45
CA SER A 117 -3.22 -1.21 12.65
C SER A 117 -3.02 0.01 13.53
N LEU A 118 -2.79 1.20 12.94
CA LEU A 118 -2.60 2.44 13.68
C LEU A 118 -3.87 2.88 14.41
N VAL A 119 -5.05 2.72 13.79
CA VAL A 119 -6.35 3.00 14.43
C VAL A 119 -6.57 2.09 15.64
N GLU A 120 -6.24 0.80 15.53
CA GLU A 120 -6.36 -0.12 16.67
C GLU A 120 -5.35 0.20 17.79
N LEU A 121 -4.11 0.59 17.44
CA LEU A 121 -3.12 1.02 18.42
C LEU A 121 -3.54 2.31 19.14
N GLU A 122 -4.08 3.28 18.40
CA GLU A 122 -4.60 4.53 18.98
C GLU A 122 -5.73 4.26 19.96
N LYS A 123 -6.71 3.44 19.58
CA LYS A 123 -7.81 3.04 20.47
C LYS A 123 -7.31 2.39 21.77
N ARG A 124 -6.27 1.56 21.68
CA ARG A 124 -5.64 0.92 22.85
C ARG A 124 -4.88 1.92 23.71
N LEU A 125 -4.22 2.92 23.10
CA LEU A 125 -3.57 4.00 23.83
C LEU A 125 -4.60 4.88 24.54
N ASP A 126 -5.66 5.28 23.86
CA ASP A 126 -6.75 6.10 24.44
C ASP A 126 -7.40 5.45 25.67
N ALA A 127 -7.45 4.11 25.69
CA ALA A 127 -8.00 3.34 26.80
C ALA A 127 -7.13 3.35 28.07
N ILE A 128 -5.84 3.66 27.95
CA ILE A 128 -4.88 3.67 29.07
C ILE A 128 -4.43 5.08 29.48
N VAL A 129 -4.87 6.11 28.77
CA VAL A 129 -4.62 7.53 29.10
C VAL A 129 -5.34 7.91 30.39
N SER A 130 -4.63 8.56 31.31
CA SER A 130 -5.23 9.11 32.53
C SER A 130 -6.08 10.36 32.25
N PRO A 131 -7.12 10.67 33.07
CA PRO A 131 -7.96 11.85 32.86
C PRO A 131 -7.22 13.18 32.91
N GLU A 132 -6.17 13.29 33.72
CA GLU A 132 -5.30 14.48 33.78
C GLU A 132 -4.48 14.61 32.49
N GLN A 133 -3.88 13.51 32.02
CA GLN A 133 -3.14 13.51 30.76
C GLN A 133 -4.04 13.81 29.56
N ARG A 134 -5.28 13.32 29.55
CA ARG A 134 -6.26 13.66 28.50
C ARG A 134 -6.52 15.15 28.44
N ARG A 135 -6.76 15.79 29.59
CA ARG A 135 -6.93 17.25 29.67
C ARG A 135 -5.69 18.00 29.19
N GLN A 136 -4.50 17.53 29.57
CA GLN A 136 -3.24 18.13 29.11
C GLN A 136 -3.09 18.07 27.58
N MET A 137 -3.37 16.91 26.98
CA MET A 137 -3.32 16.74 25.51
C MET A 137 -4.39 17.58 24.79
N GLU A 138 -5.60 17.68 25.36
CA GLU A 138 -6.67 18.55 24.81
C GLU A 138 -6.28 20.02 24.88
N LEU A 139 -5.69 20.47 26.00
CA LEU A 139 -5.16 21.83 26.12
C LEU A 139 -4.07 22.11 25.09
N GLU A 140 -3.10 21.20 24.94
CA GLU A 140 -2.03 21.34 23.93
C GLU A 140 -2.58 21.40 22.50
N ALA A 141 -3.58 20.57 22.18
CA ALA A 141 -4.24 20.59 20.87
C ALA A 141 -4.96 21.92 20.62
N LEU A 142 -5.74 22.42 21.60
CA LEU A 142 -6.44 23.70 21.52
C LEU A 142 -5.48 24.88 21.39
N THR A 143 -4.38 24.88 22.15
CA THR A 143 -3.32 25.90 22.05
C THR A 143 -2.74 25.92 20.64
N LYS A 144 -2.47 24.76 20.06
CA LYS A 144 -1.94 24.64 18.69
C LYS A 144 -2.94 25.11 17.63
N GLU A 145 -4.22 24.78 17.77
CA GLU A 145 -5.29 25.25 16.87
C GLU A 145 -5.51 26.77 16.94
N LEU A 146 -5.38 27.34 18.14
CA LEU A 146 -5.53 28.78 18.39
C LEU A 146 -4.26 29.58 18.08
N ALA A 147 -3.19 28.93 17.62
CA ALA A 147 -1.89 29.54 17.33
C ALA A 147 -1.31 30.38 18.50
N LEU A 148 -1.52 29.93 19.74
CA LEU A 148 -0.88 30.46 20.95
C LEU A 148 0.41 29.71 21.27
#